data_AF-A0A6N4TJB2-F1
#
_entry.id   AF-A0A6N4TJB2-F1
#
_cell.length_a   1.000
_cell.length_b   1.000
_cell.length_c   1.000
_cell.angle_alpha   90.00
_cell.angle_beta   90.00
_cell.angle_gamma   90.00
#
_symmetry.space_group_name_H-M   'P 1'
#
loop_
_entity.id
_entity.type
_entity.pdbx_description
1 polymer ?
#
loop_
_entity_poly.entity_id
_entity_poly.type
_entity_poly.pdbx_seq_one_letter_code
_entity_poly.pdbx_strand_id
1 'polypeptide(L)' 'MNDKQKTYKLLLDQLKALLENEHDMIANFSNASALLFHNLENINWAGFYL' A
#
# COMPACT_ATOMS: atom_id res chain seq x y z
N MET A 1 -17.67 3.06 -11.61
CA MET A 1 -16.34 3.40 -11.06
C MET A 1 -15.38 3.56 -12.23
N ASN A 2 -14.56 4.61 -12.22
CA ASN A 2 -13.48 4.75 -13.20
C ASN A 2 -12.32 3.79 -12.88
N ASP A 3 -11.38 3.62 -13.80
CA ASP A 3 -10.32 2.62 -13.63
C ASP A 3 -9.38 2.94 -12.45
N LYS A 4 -9.14 4.22 -12.19
CA LYS A 4 -8.40 4.67 -10.99
C LYS A 4 -9.05 4.21 -9.69
N GLN A 5 -10.36 4.34 -9.57
CA GLN A 5 -11.12 3.87 -8.40
C GLN A 5 -11.05 2.35 -8.24
N LYS A 6 -11.02 1.58 -9.34
CA LYS A 6 -10.86 0.12 -9.29
C LYS A 6 -9.46 -0.26 -8.79
N THR A 7 -8.42 0.40 -9.29
CA THR A 7 -7.03 0.21 -8.84
C THR A 7 -6.89 0.49 -7.35
N TYR A 8 -7.46 1.59 -6.87
CA TYR A 8 -7.43 1.93 -5.44
C TYR A 8 -8.19 0.93 -4.57
N LYS A 9 -9.30 0.40 -5.06
CA LYS A 9 -10.02 -0.67 -4.36
C LYS A 9 -9.17 -1.94 -4.25
N LEU A 10 -8.55 -2.36 -5.35
CA LEU A 10 -7.65 -3.52 -5.36
C LEU A 10 -6.45 -3.33 -4.41
N LEU A 11 -5.83 -2.15 -4.44
CA LEU A 11 -4.71 -1.81 -3.55
C LEU A 11 -5.09 -1.89 -2.08
N LEU A 12 -6.29 -1.44 -1.73
CA LEU A 12 -6.79 -1.51 -0.36
C LEU A 12 -6.97 -2.97 0.09
N ASP A 13 -7.51 -3.82 -0.78
CA ASP A 13 -7.72 -5.25 -0.47
C ASP A 13 -6.36 -5.99 -0.34
N GLN A 14 -5.40 -5.67 -1.21
CA GLN A 14 -4.02 -6.18 -1.13
C GLN A 14 -3.33 -5.72 0.16
N LEU A 15 -3.45 -4.45 0.53
CA LEU A 15 -2.86 -3.92 1.75
C LEU A 15 -3.43 -4.64 2.98
N LYS A 16 -4.75 -4.83 3.06
CA LYS A 16 -5.36 -5.57 4.18
C LYS A 16 -4.80 -6.98 4.32
N ALA A 17 -4.74 -7.73 3.21
CA ALA A 17 -4.19 -9.09 3.22
C ALA A 17 -2.70 -9.12 3.64
N LEU A 18 -1.93 -8.11 3.21
CA LEU A 18 -0.51 -8.00 3.53
C LEU A 18 -0.25 -7.71 5.01
N LEU A 19 -1.15 -7.00 5.69
CA LEU A 19 -1.01 -6.62 7.11
C LEU A 19 -1.73 -7.57 8.07
N GLU A 20 -2.62 -8.45 7.59
CA GLU A 20 -3.59 -9.20 8.42
C GLU A 20 -2.96 -10.01 9.56
N ASN A 21 -1.75 -10.54 9.38
CA ASN A 21 -1.06 -11.36 10.38
C ASN A 21 0.31 -10.79 10.79
N GLU A 22 0.63 -9.56 10.37
CA GLU A 22 1.88 -8.89 10.72
C GLU A 22 1.63 -7.89 11.85
N HIS A 23 2.37 -8.04 12.94
CA HIS A 23 2.19 -7.25 14.16
C HIS A 23 3.33 -6.23 14.37
N ASP A 24 4.47 -6.43 13.70
CA ASP A 24 5.56 -5.47 13.74
C ASP A 24 5.19 -4.19 12.97
N MET A 25 5.25 -3.07 13.67
CA MET A 25 4.83 -1.79 13.13
C MET A 25 5.73 -1.33 11.97
N ILE A 26 7.04 -1.55 12.07
CA ILE A 26 7.99 -1.15 11.02
C ILE A 26 7.86 -2.05 9.80
N ALA A 27 7.64 -3.35 9.98
CA ALA A 27 7.33 -4.28 8.91
C ALA A 27 6.06 -3.86 8.16
N ASN A 28 4.99 -3.52 8.90
CA ASN A 28 3.73 -3.04 8.33
C ASN A 28 3.91 -1.75 7.53
N PHE A 29 4.64 -0.76 8.05
CA PHE A 29 4.95 0.46 7.29
C PHE A 29 5.81 0.19 6.06
N SER A 30 6.79 -0.71 6.15
CA SER A 30 7.65 -1.08 5.02
C SER A 30 6.85 -1.78 3.92
N ASN A 31 6.02 -2.74 4.30
CA ASN A 31 5.11 -3.48 3.41
C ASN A 31 4.11 -2.55 2.71
N ALA A 32 3.50 -1.62 3.45
CA ALA A 32 2.60 -0.62 2.89
C ALA A 32 3.32 0.32 1.90
N SER A 33 4.51 0.79 2.26
CA SER A 33 5.33 1.68 1.43
C SER A 33 5.72 1.01 0.11
N ALA A 34 6.16 -0.25 0.16
CA ALA A 34 6.51 -1.03 -1.02
C ALA A 34 5.29 -1.27 -1.93
N LEU A 35 4.15 -1.67 -1.36
CA LEU A 35 2.93 -1.89 -2.12
C LEU A 35 2.48 -0.62 -2.86
N LEU A 36 2.50 0.53 -2.17
CA LEU A 36 2.12 1.81 -2.77
C LEU A 36 3.13 2.26 -3.85
N PHE A 37 4.43 2.17 -3.58
CA PHE A 37 5.47 2.58 -4.52
C PHE A 37 5.41 1.79 -5.83
N HIS A 38 5.10 0.49 -5.76
CA HIS A 38 5.05 -0.36 -6.95
C HIS A 38 3.77 -0.21 -7.79
N ASN A 39 2.67 0.26 -7.21
CA ASN A 39 1.36 0.27 -7.89
C ASN A 39 0.83 1.67 -8.21
N LEU A 40 1.34 2.71 -7.57
CA LEU A 40 0.96 4.08 -7.89
C LEU A 40 1.86 4.64 -8.99
N GLU A 41 1.25 5.12 -10.06
CA GLU A 41 1.95 5.82 -11.13
C GLU A 41 2.23 7.28 -10.74
N ASN A 42 3.29 7.85 -11.31
CA ASN A 42 3.65 9.27 -11.18
C ASN A 42 3.95 9.73 -9.75
N ILE A 43 4.58 8.87 -8.96
CA ILE A 43 5.13 9.22 -7.65
C ILE A 43 6.64 9.01 -7.63
N ASN A 44 7.35 9.81 -6.83
CA ASN A 44 8.79 9.68 -6.64
C ASN A 44 9.16 8.96 -5.34
N TRP A 45 8.19 8.80 -4.43
CA TRP A 45 8.40 8.21 -3.11
C TRP A 45 7.07 7.80 -2.47
N ALA A 46 7.09 6.76 -1.64
CA ALA A 46 6.01 6.38 -0.72
C ALA A 46 6.61 5.92 0.61
N GLY A 47 6.10 6.46 1.72
CA GLY A 47 6.54 6.11 3.06
C GLY A 47 5.86 6.95 4.15
N PHE A 48 6.32 6.77 5.38
CA PHE A 48 5.75 7.40 6.57
C PHE A 48 6.83 8.16 7.34
N TYR A 49 6.49 9.32 7.89
CA TYR A 49 7.28 9.98 8.93
C TYR A 49 6.77 9.50 10.29
N LEU A 50 7.68 9.03 11.14
CA LEU A 50 7.39 8.50 12.48
C LEU A 50 7.69 9.56 13.55
#